data_AF-A0A5B2W537-F1
#
_entry.id   AF-A0A5B2W537-F1
#
_cell.length_a   1.000
_cell.length_b   1.000
_cell.length_c   1.000
_cell.angle_alpha   90.00
_cell.angle_beta   90.00
_cell.angle_gamma   90.00
#
_symmetry.space_group_name_H-M   'P 1'
#
loop_
_entity.id
_entity.type
_entity.pdbx_description
1 polymer ?
#
loop_
_entity_poly.entity_id
_entity_poly.type
_entity_poly.pdbx_seq_one_letter_code
_entity_poly.pdbx_strand_id
1 'polypeptide(L)' 'MALNKDVLGQALYNAASAFNDGEYPQIEDARKAFWKAIAEAFINHITGSGIVKVPGTGLNAGSNPVTGEATGTIQ' A
#
# COMPACT_ATOMS: atom_id res chain seq x y z
N MET A 1 4.46 8.04 3.42
CA MET A 1 4.13 8.11 4.87
C MET A 1 4.70 6.86 5.53
N ALA A 2 4.98 6.78 6.83
CA ALA A 2 5.38 5.48 7.41
C ALA A 2 4.19 4.51 7.41
N LEU A 3 4.43 3.19 7.34
CA LEU A 3 3.38 2.19 7.53
C LEU A 3 2.68 2.44 8.87
N ASN A 4 1.43 2.90 8.82
CA ASN A 4 0.64 3.26 9.98
C ASN A 4 -0.61 2.37 10.07
N LYS A 5 -0.76 1.67 11.19
CA LYS A 5 -1.86 0.72 11.42
C LYS A 5 -3.23 1.41 11.53
N ASP A 6 -3.29 2.65 12.01
CA ASP A 6 -4.53 3.38 12.21
C ASP A 6 -5.06 3.88 10.85
N VAL A 7 -4.14 4.33 9.97
CA VAL A 7 -4.48 4.72 8.58
C VAL A 7 -4.96 3.51 7.78
N LEU A 8 -4.23 2.39 7.83
CA LEU A 8 -4.65 1.15 7.17
C LEU A 8 -5.97 0.62 7.74
N GLY A 9 -6.10 0.63 9.08
CA GLY A 9 -7.32 0.19 9.76
C GLY A 9 -8.54 0.98 9.33
N GLN A 10 -8.44 2.30 9.21
CA GLN A 10 -9.52 3.13 8.72
C GLN A 10 -9.88 2.84 7.26
N ALA A 11 -8.87 2.64 6.39
CA ALA A 11 -9.10 2.30 4.99
C ALA A 11 -9.82 0.94 4.83
N LEU A 12 -9.41 -0.06 5.61
CA LEU A 12 -10.05 -1.38 5.65
C LEU A 12 -11.48 -1.30 6.20
N TYR A 13 -11.69 -0.51 7.25
CA TYR A 13 -13.01 -0.27 7.81
C TYR A 13 -13.94 0.36 6.77
N ASN A 14 -13.50 1.41 6.08
CA ASN A 14 -14.28 2.07 5.03
C ASN A 14 -14.63 1.10 3.89
N ALA A 15 -13.66 0.31 3.45
CA ALA A 15 -13.89 -0.73 2.45
C ALA A 15 -14.93 -1.73 2.93
N ALA A 16 -14.88 -2.18 4.19
CA ALA A 16 -15.85 -3.13 4.72
C ALA A 16 -17.26 -2.54 4.90
N SER A 17 -17.37 -1.31 5.40
CA SER A 17 -18.67 -0.64 5.58
C SER A 17 -19.41 -0.47 4.27
N ALA A 18 -18.70 -0.20 3.16
CA ALA A 18 -19.30 -0.10 1.83
C ALA A 18 -20.01 -1.40 1.37
N PHE A 19 -19.67 -2.55 1.98
CA PHE A 19 -20.31 -3.84 1.70
C PHE A 19 -21.25 -4.34 2.79
N ASN A 20 -21.14 -3.85 4.03
CA ASN A 20 -22.04 -4.27 5.11
C ASN A 20 -23.41 -3.59 5.02
N ASP A 21 -23.47 -2.39 4.43
CA ASP A 21 -24.70 -1.59 4.36
C ASP A 21 -25.41 -1.68 3.00
N GLY A 22 -24.98 -2.60 2.13
CA GLY A 22 -25.51 -2.74 0.77
C GLY A 22 -26.44 -3.95 0.58
N GLU A 23 -27.46 -3.79 -0.28
CA GLU A 23 -28.24 -4.92 -0.79
C GLU A 23 -27.62 -5.47 -2.07
N TYR A 24 -27.33 -6.78 -2.08
CA TYR A 24 -26.65 -7.43 -3.21
C TYR A 24 -27.52 -8.54 -3.82
N PRO A 25 -28.12 -8.32 -5.00
CA PRO A 25 -28.89 -9.36 -5.69
C PRO A 25 -28.00 -10.54 -6.17
N GLN A 26 -26.69 -10.32 -6.34
CA GLN A 26 -25.71 -11.38 -6.60
C GLN A 26 -24.63 -11.41 -5.51
N ILE A 27 -24.92 -12.13 -4.42
CA ILE A 27 -24.07 -12.14 -3.20
C ILE A 27 -22.64 -12.65 -3.44
N GLU A 28 -22.44 -13.60 -4.37
CA GLU A 28 -21.12 -14.15 -4.65
C GLU A 28 -20.20 -13.15 -5.37
N ASP A 29 -20.75 -12.32 -6.26
CA ASP A 29 -19.96 -11.28 -6.93
C ASP A 29 -19.67 -10.11 -5.99
N ALA A 30 -20.61 -9.79 -5.09
CA ALA A 30 -20.38 -8.83 -4.00
C ALA A 30 -19.26 -9.31 -3.06
N ARG A 31 -19.21 -10.60 -2.70
CA ARG A 31 -18.11 -11.18 -1.90
C ARG A 31 -16.76 -11.06 -2.59
N LYS A 32 -16.70 -11.35 -3.90
CA LYS A 32 -15.46 -11.16 -4.67
C LYS A 32 -15.03 -9.70 -4.70
N ALA A 33 -15.97 -8.78 -4.90
CA ALA A 33 -15.70 -7.35 -4.92
C ALA A 33 -15.21 -6.83 -3.55
N PHE A 34 -15.80 -7.32 -2.46
CA PHE A 34 -15.34 -7.02 -1.10
C PHE A 34 -13.86 -7.42 -0.91
N TRP A 35 -13.50 -8.67 -1.22
CA TRP A 35 -12.12 -9.12 -1.06
C TRP A 35 -11.13 -8.37 -1.96
N LYS A 36 -11.56 -7.98 -3.17
CA LYS A 36 -10.76 -7.11 -4.04
C LYS A 36 -10.52 -5.73 -3.42
N ALA A 37 -11.56 -5.10 -2.85
CA ALA A 37 -11.43 -3.81 -2.20
C ALA A 37 -10.50 -3.85 -0.98
N ILE A 38 -10.56 -4.93 -0.18
CA ILE A 38 -9.64 -5.16 0.93
C ILE A 38 -8.20 -5.32 0.44
N ALA A 39 -7.97 -6.13 -0.60
CA ALA A 39 -6.64 -6.30 -1.19
C ALA A 39 -6.10 -4.99 -1.76
N GLU A 40 -6.94 -4.21 -2.43
CA GLU A 40 -6.59 -2.90 -2.99
C GLU A 40 -6.20 -1.89 -1.90
N ALA A 41 -6.96 -1.82 -0.80
CA ALA A 41 -6.61 -0.98 0.34
C ALA A 41 -5.23 -1.34 0.92
N PHE A 42 -4.91 -2.63 1.00
CA PHE A 42 -3.62 -3.10 1.49
C PHE A 42 -2.47 -2.75 0.54
N ILE A 43 -2.66 -3.00 -0.77
CA ILE A 43 -1.68 -2.66 -1.81
C ILE A 43 -1.41 -1.15 -1.81
N ASN A 44 -2.46 -0.34 -1.85
CA ASN A 44 -2.34 1.12 -1.89
C ASN A 44 -1.63 1.68 -0.65
N HIS A 45 -1.87 1.09 0.53
CA HIS A 45 -1.17 1.48 1.74
C HIS A 45 0.32 1.15 1.66
N ILE A 46 0.68 -0.02 1.15
CA ILE A 46 2.09 -0.44 1.00
C ILE A 46 2.81 0.36 -0.07
N THR A 47 2.20 0.60 -1.22
CA THR A 47 2.84 1.34 -2.32
C THR A 47 2.95 2.84 -1.98
N GLY A 48 1.92 3.43 -1.37
CA GLY A 48 1.92 4.84 -0.94
C GLY A 48 2.76 5.14 0.31
N SER A 49 3.03 4.14 1.15
CA SER A 49 3.74 4.31 2.43
C SER A 49 5.06 3.53 2.52
N GLY A 50 5.35 2.67 1.56
CA GLY A 50 6.60 1.91 1.49
C GLY A 50 7.75 2.80 1.10
N ILE A 51 8.57 3.19 2.08
CA ILE A 51 9.86 3.83 1.82
C ILE A 51 10.90 2.72 1.68
N VAL A 52 11.48 2.60 0.48
CA VAL A 52 12.64 1.74 0.26
C VAL A 52 13.88 2.56 0.56
N LYS A 53 14.67 2.11 1.53
CA LYS A 53 16.01 2.67 1.77
C LYS A 53 17.01 1.90 0.92
N VAL A 54 17.70 2.62 0.05
CA VAL A 54 18.79 2.06 -0.75
C VAL A 54 20.11 2.55 -0.15
N PRO A 55 20.89 1.65 0.46
CA PRO A 55 22.23 1.99 0.94
C PRO A 55 23.10 2.43 -0.25
N GLY A 56 23.76 3.59 -0.15
CA GLY A 56 24.68 4.07 -1.18
C GLY A 56 26.00 3.29 -1.27
N THR A 57 26.29 2.46 -0.27
CA THR A 57 27.52 1.68 -0.18
C THR A 57 27.66 0.74 -1.38
N GLY A 58 28.68 0.97 -2.21
CA GLY A 58 28.95 0.19 -3.42
C GLY A 58 28.31 0.74 -4.71
N LEU A 59 27.55 1.84 -4.63
CA LEU A 59 27.02 2.54 -5.80
C LEU A 59 27.95 3.68 -6.22
N ASN A 60 28.09 3.90 -7.53
CA ASN A 60 28.86 5.01 -8.10
C ASN A 60 27.95 5.93 -8.93
N ALA A 61 28.12 7.23 -8.78
CA ALA A 61 27.54 8.27 -9.64
C ALA A 61 28.64 8.78 -10.58
N GLY A 62 28.82 8.09 -11.71
CA GLY A 62 29.99 8.30 -12.57
C GLY A 62 31.26 7.78 -11.90
N SER A 63 32.28 8.63 -11.78
CA SER A 63 33.55 8.30 -11.11
C SER A 63 33.53 8.52 -9.59
N ASN A 64 32.43 9.04 -9.02
CA ASN A 64 32.35 9.37 -7.61
C ASN A 64 31.52 8.33 -6.83
N PRO A 65 32.00 7.82 -5.68
CA PRO A 65 31.23 6.90 -4.84
C PRO A 65 30.08 7.64 -4.14
N VAL A 66 28.93 6.97 -4.02
CA VAL A 66 27.78 7.50 -3.28
C VAL A 66 28.00 7.28 -1.78
N THR A 67 27.99 8.36 -1.00
CA THR A 67 28.25 8.33 0.45
C THR A 67 26.98 8.46 1.31
N GLY A 68 25.82 8.73 0.70
CA GLY A 68 24.53 8.89 1.36
C GLY A 68 23.54 7.74 1.12
N GLU A 69 22.38 7.78 1.77
CA GLU A 69 21.24 6.90 1.49
C GLU A 69 20.31 7.55 0.46
N ALA A 70 19.80 6.76 -0.49
CA ALA A 70 18.69 7.17 -1.35
C ALA A 70 17.37 6.59 -0.82
N THR A 71 16.29 7.35 -0.98
CA THR A 71 14.93 6.86 -0.68
C THR A 71 14.14 6.70 -1.98
N GLY A 72 13.48 5.56 -2.11
CA GLY A 72 12.57 5.26 -3.23
C GLY A 72 11.18 4.89 -2.71
N THR A 73 10.20 4.89 -3.62
CA THR A 73 8.82 4.44 -3.37
C THR A 73 8.55 3.15 -4.15
N ILE A 74 7.69 2.30 -3.62
CA ILE A 74 7.22 1.09 -4.30
C ILE A 74 6.12 1.52 -5.30
N GLN A 75 6.29 1.20 -6.59
CA GLN A 75 5.29 1.40 -7.65
C GLN A 75 4.62 0.08 -8.03
#